data_AF-A0A7S3HMI8-F1
#
_entry.id   AF-A0A7S3HMI8-F1
#
_cell.length_a   1.000
_cell.length_b   1.000
_cell.length_c   1.000
_cell.angle_alpha   90.00
_cell.angle_beta   90.00
_cell.angle_gamma   90.00
#
_symmetry.space_group_name_H-M   'P 1'
#
loop_
_entity.id
_entity.type
_entity.pdbx_description
1 polymer ?
#
loop_
_entity_poly.entity_id
_entity_poly.type
_entity_poly.pdbx_seq_one_letter_code
_entity_poly.pdbx_strand_id
1 'polypeptide(L)'
;GILDADLVMRAICSGFVTQPTECADLMKKRDPFVPYFEPKPEGVTFLQMLMWLLGVCLVLFGSMLLYKRYLKKEMRTTLREEVMLEVQAQMGEYQKMMG
;
A
#
# COMPACT_ATOMS: atom_id res chain seq x y z
N GLY A 1 1.36 31.73 -17.07
CA GLY A 1 1.59 33.03 -17.73
C GLY A 1 2.74 32.83 -18.68
N ILE A 2 2.41 32.68 -19.95
CA ILE A 2 3.21 31.96 -20.92
C ILE A 2 3.20 32.90 -22.12
N LEU A 3 4.25 33.71 -22.29
CA LEU A 3 4.54 34.16 -23.65
C LEU A 3 4.79 32.85 -24.39
N ASP A 4 3.88 32.46 -25.28
CA ASP A 4 3.99 31.20 -26.01
C ASP A 4 5.42 31.13 -26.56
N ALA A 5 6.19 30.15 -26.07
CA ALA A 5 7.59 29.99 -26.46
C ALA A 5 7.72 29.94 -27.99
N ASP A 6 6.68 29.44 -28.65
CA ASP A 6 6.49 29.44 -30.09
C ASP A 6 6.50 30.85 -30.71
N LEU A 7 5.86 31.84 -30.08
CA LEU A 7 5.83 33.22 -30.55
C LEU A 7 7.22 33.86 -30.51
N VAL A 8 7.97 33.61 -29.44
CA VAL A 8 9.35 34.13 -29.26
C VAL A 8 10.31 33.43 -30.23
N MET A 9 10.20 32.12 -30.38
CA MET A 9 11.02 31.35 -31.32
C MET A 9 10.75 31.75 -32.77
N ARG A 10 9.48 31.96 -33.14
CA ARG A 10 9.10 32.45 -34.48
C ARG A 10 9.64 33.84 -34.76
N ALA A 11 9.59 34.75 -33.77
CA ALA A 11 10.15 36.09 -33.91
C ALA A 11 11.67 36.05 -34.13
N ILE A 12 12.39 35.24 -33.35
CA ILE A 12 13.86 35.09 -33.45
C ILE A 12 14.27 34.44 -34.78
N CYS A 13 13.59 33.35 -35.18
CA CYS A 13 13.89 32.65 -36.43
C CYS A 13 13.56 33.48 -37.69
N SER A 14 12.63 34.45 -37.59
CA SER A 14 12.30 35.37 -38.70
C SER A 14 13.32 36.49 -38.92
N GLY A 15 14.23 36.69 -37.97
CA GLY A 15 15.26 37.74 -38.00
C GLY A 15 16.54 37.38 -38.76
N PHE A 16 16.71 36.12 -39.20
CA PHE A 16 17.92 35.65 -39.88
C PHE A 16 17.71 35.53 -41.39
N VAL A 17 18.64 36.07 -42.19
CA VAL A 17 18.59 36.05 -43.66
C VAL A 17 18.76 34.63 -44.22
N THR A 18 19.55 33.80 -43.55
CA THR A 18 19.72 32.37 -43.84
C THR A 18 19.24 31.57 -42.63
N GLN A 19 18.15 30.82 -42.80
CA GLN A 19 17.50 30.15 -41.69
C GLN A 19 18.32 28.92 -41.21
N PRO A 20 18.68 28.83 -39.92
CA PRO A 20 19.43 27.69 -39.37
C PRO A 20 18.55 26.44 -39.28
N THR A 21 19.15 25.25 -39.40
CA THR A 21 18.47 23.94 -39.38
C THR A 21 17.60 23.73 -38.14
N GLU A 22 18.01 24.27 -36.99
CA GLU A 22 17.24 24.23 -35.73
C GLU A 22 15.88 24.94 -35.85
N CYS A 23 15.80 26.02 -36.63
CA CYS A 23 14.55 26.73 -36.88
C CYS A 23 13.63 26.01 -37.88
N ALA A 24 14.15 25.05 -38.65
CA ALA A 24 13.35 24.29 -39.63
C ALA A 24 12.45 23.27 -38.92
N ASP A 25 12.97 22.58 -37.90
CA ASP A 25 12.19 21.63 -37.10
C ASP A 25 11.17 22.32 -36.19
N LEU A 26 11.48 23.55 -35.74
CA LEU A 26 10.62 24.34 -34.86
C LEU A 26 9.53 25.14 -35.59
N MET A 27 9.67 25.40 -36.90
CA MET A 27 8.64 26.05 -37.74
C MET A 27 7.53 25.09 -38.19
N LYS A 28 7.67 23.78 -37.94
CA LYS A 28 6.65 22.81 -38.30
C LYS A 28 5.39 23.13 -37.49
N LYS A 29 4.30 23.47 -38.20
CA LYS A 29 3.00 23.82 -37.65
C LYS A 29 2.66 22.86 -36.51
N ARG A 30 2.74 23.35 -35.27
CA ARG A 30 2.39 22.59 -34.09
C ARG A 30 0.90 22.31 -34.14
N ASP A 31 0.53 21.04 -34.13
CA ASP A 31 -0.86 20.64 -34.07
C ASP A 31 -1.45 21.07 -32.71
N PRO A 32 -2.42 22.00 -32.66
CA PRO A 32 -3.03 22.47 -31.41
C PRO A 32 -3.78 21.36 -30.66
N PHE A 33 -3.97 20.22 -31.33
CA PHE A 33 -4.67 19.04 -30.83
C PHE A 33 -3.76 18.03 -30.14
N VAL A 34 -2.44 18.26 -30.11
CA VAL A 34 -1.50 17.42 -29.36
C VAL A 34 -1.21 18.10 -28.02
N PRO A 35 -1.86 17.67 -26.92
CA PRO A 35 -1.61 18.26 -25.62
C PRO A 35 -0.16 17.99 -25.20
N TYR A 36 0.45 18.97 -24.51
CA TYR A 36 1.65 18.72 -23.71
C TYR A 36 1.32 17.62 -22.70
N PHE A 37 1.73 16.38 -22.97
CA PHE A 37 1.74 15.34 -21.96
C PHE A 37 2.94 15.61 -21.06
N GLU A 38 2.80 16.55 -20.13
CA GLU A 38 3.53 16.44 -18.88
C GLU A 38 3.18 15.06 -18.30
N PRO A 39 4.15 14.21 -17.93
CA PRO A 39 3.85 12.96 -17.26
C PRO A 39 3.16 13.33 -15.94
N LYS A 40 1.83 13.27 -15.92
CA LYS A 40 1.05 13.43 -14.70
C LYS A 40 1.60 12.40 -13.71
N PRO A 41 1.92 12.80 -12.46
CA PRO A 41 2.33 11.84 -11.44
C PRO A 41 1.24 10.77 -11.41
N GLU A 42 1.63 9.51 -11.63
CA GLU A 42 0.72 8.37 -11.67
C GLU A 42 -0.06 8.35 -10.35
N GLY A 43 -1.29 8.85 -10.40
CA GLY A 43 -2.17 8.87 -9.24
C GLY A 43 -2.50 7.44 -8.84
N VAL A 44 -2.66 7.21 -7.53
CA VAL A 44 -3.10 5.91 -7.04
C VAL A 44 -4.49 5.63 -7.60
N THR A 45 -4.62 4.56 -8.38
CA THR A 45 -5.91 4.18 -8.94
C THR A 45 -6.84 3.69 -7.84
N PHE A 46 -8.15 3.91 -8.00
CA PHE A 46 -9.17 3.43 -7.05
C PHE A 46 -9.06 1.92 -6.80
N LEU A 47 -8.72 1.15 -7.85
CA LEU A 47 -8.52 -0.29 -7.75
C LEU A 47 -7.33 -0.64 -6.85
N GLN A 48 -6.24 0.12 -6.93
CA GLN A 48 -5.08 -0.11 -6.09
C GLN A 48 -5.39 0.15 -4.61
N MET A 49 -6.15 1.20 -4.30
CA MET A 49 -6.70 1.43 -2.96
C MET A 49 -7.57 0.27 -2.46
N LEU A 50 -8.47 -0.24 -3.31
CA LEU A 50 -9.35 -1.36 -2.97
C LEU A 50 -8.54 -2.64 -2.65
N MET A 51 -7.50 -2.93 -3.45
CA MET A 51 -6.63 -4.09 -3.26
C MET A 51 -5.85 -4.01 -1.95
N TRP A 52 -5.33 -2.83 -1.60
CA TRP A 52 -4.67 -2.60 -0.31
C TRP A 52 -5.63 -2.81 0.86
N LEU A 53 -6.85 -2.28 0.75
CA LEU A 53 -7.87 -2.43 1.80
C LEU A 53 -8.28 -3.90 2.00
N LEU A 54 -8.49 -4.65 0.91
CA LEU A 54 -8.74 -6.09 0.97
C LEU A 54 -7.56 -6.86 1.58
N GLY A 55 -6.32 -6.51 1.20
CA GLY A 55 -5.12 -7.13 1.74
C GLY A 55 -5.02 -6.95 3.25
N VAL A 56 -5.24 -5.74 3.77
CA VAL A 56 -5.22 -5.46 5.21
C VAL A 56 -6.32 -6.23 5.94
N CYS A 57 -7.54 -6.28 5.40
CA CYS A 57 -8.64 -7.04 5.97
C CYS A 57 -8.32 -8.54 6.08
N LEU A 58 -7.71 -9.13 5.05
CA LEU A 58 -7.33 -10.55 5.06
C LEU A 58 -6.24 -10.84 6.08
N VAL A 59 -5.25 -9.95 6.23
CA VAL A 59 -4.18 -10.10 7.23
C VAL A 59 -4.76 -10.04 8.65
N LEU A 60 -5.65 -9.08 8.92
CA LEU A 60 -6.32 -8.96 10.22
C LEU A 60 -7.20 -10.17 10.52
N PHE A 61 -7.92 -10.68 9.52
CA PHE A 61 -8.74 -11.87 9.68
C PHE A 61 -7.88 -13.12 9.95
N GLY A 62 -6.80 -13.31 9.20
CA GLY A 62 -5.85 -14.40 9.39
C GLY A 62 -5.18 -14.36 10.76
N SER A 63 -4.72 -13.19 11.21
CA SER A 63 -4.10 -13.03 12.51
C SER A 63 -5.08 -13.32 13.65
N MET A 64 -6.33 -12.88 13.55
CA MET A 64 -7.38 -13.22 14.51
C MET A 64 -7.69 -14.71 14.58
N LEU A 65 -7.69 -15.42 13.45
CA LEU A 65 -7.89 -16.87 13.43
C LEU A 65 -6.72 -17.61 14.10
N LEU A 66 -5.48 -17.21 13.80
CA LEU A 66 -4.30 -17.74 14.45
C LEU A 66 -4.32 -17.47 15.96
N TYR A 67 -4.69 -16.26 16.36
CA TYR A 67 -4.83 -15.87 17.76
C TYR A 67 -5.87 -16.73 18.49
N LYS A 68 -7.06 -16.92 17.90
CA LYS A 68 -8.09 -17.81 18.46
C LYS A 68 -7.61 -19.25 18.58
N ARG A 69 -6.86 -19.76 17.60
CA ARG A 69 -6.30 -21.10 17.66
C ARG A 69 -5.24 -21.23 18.75
N TYR A 70 -4.40 -20.21 18.92
CA TYR A 70 -3.38 -20.17 19.95
C TYR A 70 -4.00 -20.16 21.35
N LEU A 71 -4.94 -19.25 21.60
CA LEU A 71 -5.66 -19.19 22.87
C LEU A 71 -6.39 -20.50 23.21
N LYS A 72 -7.03 -21.14 22.22
CA LYS A 72 -7.72 -22.42 22.44
C LYS A 72 -6.75 -23.55 22.81
N LYS A 73 -5.48 -23.45 22.40
CA LYS A 73 -4.44 -24.41 22.75
C LYS A 73 -3.95 -24.19 24.18
N GLU A 74 -3.62 -22.95 24.52
CA GLU A 74 -3.17 -22.54 25.87
C GLU A 74 -4.26 -22.78 26.92
N MET A 75 -5.53 -22.48 26.61
CA MET A 75 -6.62 -22.68 27.56
C MET A 75 -6.77 -24.15 27.96
N ARG A 76 -6.46 -25.11 27.07
CA ARG A 76 -6.52 -26.54 27.39
C ARG A 76 -5.37 -27.01 28.27
N THR A 77 -4.20 -26.37 28.18
CA THR A 77 -3.06 -26.68 29.05
C THR A 77 -3.29 -26.09 30.43
N THR A 78 -3.71 -24.83 30.52
CA THR A 78 -4.07 -24.19 31.80
C THR A 78 -5.17 -24.96 32.53
N LEU A 79 -6.24 -25.37 31.84
CA LEU A 79 -7.32 -26.14 32.48
C LEU A 79 -6.85 -27.49 33.03
N ARG A 80 -5.86 -28.14 32.39
CA ARG A 80 -5.29 -29.41 32.89
C ARG A 80 -4.41 -29.19 34.11
N GLU A 81 -3.66 -28.09 34.14
CA GLU A 81 -2.84 -27.70 35.29
C GLU A 81 -3.70 -27.36 36.50
N GLU A 82 -4.78 -26.60 36.30
CA GLU A 82 -5.73 -26.27 37.39
C GLU A 82 -6.40 -27.53 37.95
N VAL A 83 -6.94 -28.42 37.11
CA VAL A 83 -7.59 -29.66 37.57
C VAL A 83 -6.60 -30.60 38.27
N MET A 84 -5.36 -30.68 37.79
CA MET A 84 -4.34 -31.50 38.45
C MET A 84 -4.02 -30.99 39.86
N LEU A 85 -3.97 -29.67 40.06
CA LEU A 85 -3.74 -29.05 41.37
C LEU A 85 -4.91 -29.32 42.33
N GLU A 86 -6.15 -29.22 41.84
CA GLU A 86 -7.34 -29.51 42.65
C GLU A 86 -7.37 -30.97 43.12
N VAL A 87 -7.07 -31.92 42.23
CA VAL A 87 -7.06 -33.35 42.57
C VAL A 87 -5.90 -33.70 43.51
N GLN A 88 -4.72 -33.10 43.34
CA GLN A 88 -3.61 -33.27 44.28
C GLN A 88 -3.94 -32.71 45.66
N ALA A 89 -4.60 -31.55 45.73
CA ALA A 89 -5.06 -30.98 47.00
C ALA A 89 -6.04 -31.92 47.71
N GLN A 90 -7.04 -32.44 47.00
CA GLN A 90 -8.00 -33.39 47.56
C GLN A 90 -7.32 -34.70 47.98
N MET A 91 -6.48 -35.30 47.14
CA MET A 91 -5.78 -36.54 47.52
C MET A 91 -4.83 -36.35 48.70
N GLY A 92 -4.15 -35.20 48.80
CA GLY A 92 -3.33 -34.85 49.96
C GLY A 92 -4.13 -34.70 51.25
N GLU A 93 -5.35 -34.18 51.16
CA GLU A 93 -6.30 -34.14 52.29
C GLU A 93 -6.77 -35.55 52.66
N TYR A 94 -7.17 -36.39 51.70
CA TYR A 94 -7.55 -37.78 51.98
C TYR A 94 -6.42 -38.61 52.58
N GLN A 95 -5.18 -38.40 52.12
CA GLN A 95 -4.00 -39.10 52.64
C GLN A 95 -3.66 -38.69 54.08
N LYS A 96 -3.92 -37.43 54.46
CA LYS A 96 -3.83 -36.95 55.85
C LYS A 96 -4.94 -37.46 56.76
N MET A 97 -6.08 -37.88 56.22
CA MET A 97 -7.19 -38.44 57.00
C MET A 97 -7.12 -39.97 57.16
N MET A 98 -6.35 -40.66 56.33
CA MET A 98 -6.14 -42.11 56.39
C MET A 98 -4.84 -42.54 57.12
N GLY A 99 -3.99 -41.61 57.54
CA GLY A 99 -2.81 -41.86 58.38
C GLY A 99 -3.01 -41.27 59.77
#